data_AF-A0A8T2RHH4-F1
#
_entry.id   AF-A0A8T2RHH4-F1
#
_cell.length_a   1.000
_cell.length_b   1.000
_cell.length_c   1.000
_cell.angle_alpha   90.00
_cell.angle_beta   90.00
_cell.angle_gamma   90.00
#
_symmetry.space_group_name_H-M   'P 1'
#
loop_
_entity.id
_entity.type
_entity.pdbx_description
1 polymer ?
#
loop_
_entity_poly.entity_id
_entity_poly.type
_entity_poly.pdbx_seq_one_letter_code
_entity_poly.pdbx_strand_id
1 'polypeptide(L)'
;MAQLKLLDRAMLGPILMLNFVLYVIVLGITGWALDAIIESLPIYGNQATNNFIQFTLIAAVVGLASIFGGFYLVKDWTEQTNVVSNMCSALIAWFLLLLAFGLACKEIQIGGTGTTLKFMEAFVIILVATQGLYVALLHGHSITRISV
;
A
#
# COMPACT_ATOMS: atom_id res chain seq x y z
N MET A 1 1.28 29.89 -2.98
CA MET A 1 2.33 28.90 -2.64
C MET A 1 2.30 28.46 -1.16
N ALA A 2 2.06 29.35 -0.19
CA ALA A 2 1.97 28.99 1.24
C ALA A 2 0.73 28.14 1.61
N GLN A 3 -0.42 28.38 0.98
CA GLN A 3 -1.66 27.61 1.22
C GLN A 3 -1.54 26.14 0.78
N LEU A 4 -0.80 25.86 -0.31
CA LEU A 4 -0.54 24.50 -0.79
C LEU A 4 0.37 23.73 0.20
N LYS A 5 1.38 24.40 0.76
CA LYS A 5 2.31 23.81 1.74
C LYS A 5 1.65 23.43 3.06
N LEU A 6 0.63 24.19 3.50
CA LEU A 6 -0.13 23.87 4.71
C LEU A 6 -1.13 22.74 4.46
N LEU A 7 -1.74 22.72 3.27
CA LEU A 7 -2.65 21.65 2.85
C LEU A 7 -1.92 20.31 2.74
N ASP A 8 -0.75 20.27 2.10
CA ASP A 8 0.07 19.05 1.99
C ASP A 8 0.44 18.49 3.36
N ARG A 9 0.81 19.34 4.31
CA ARG A 9 1.17 18.92 5.68
C ARG A 9 -0.03 18.41 6.47
N ALA A 10 -1.19 19.04 6.32
CA ALA A 10 -2.42 18.63 6.98
C ALA A 10 -2.97 17.30 6.41
N MET A 11 -2.71 17.02 5.13
CA MET A 11 -3.19 15.81 4.45
C MET A 11 -2.22 14.63 4.57
N LEU A 12 -0.90 14.86 4.69
CA LEU A 12 0.09 13.77 4.74
C LEU A 12 -0.10 12.84 5.94
N GLY A 13 -0.33 13.41 7.14
CA GLY A 13 -0.55 12.67 8.38
C GLY A 13 -1.75 11.70 8.32
N PRO A 14 -2.97 12.17 8.02
CA PRO A 14 -4.14 11.30 7.95
C PRO A 14 -4.04 10.27 6.82
N ILE A 15 -3.42 10.59 5.68
CA ILE A 15 -3.23 9.62 4.59
C ILE A 15 -2.24 8.51 4.99
N LEU A 16 -1.18 8.85 5.73
CA LEU A 16 -0.22 7.88 6.25
C LEU A 16 -0.91 6.94 7.26
N MET A 17 -1.73 7.48 8.15
CA MET A 17 -2.50 6.71 9.13
C MET A 17 -3.55 5.82 8.46
N LEU A 18 -4.23 6.31 7.43
CA LEU A 18 -5.18 5.52 6.64
C LEU A 18 -4.47 4.35 5.95
N ASN A 19 -3.34 4.61 5.27
CA ASN A 19 -2.55 3.56 4.63
C ASN A 19 -2.08 2.52 5.66
N PHE A 20 -1.65 2.94 6.85
CA PHE A 20 -1.26 2.03 7.93
C PHE A 20 -2.36 1.04 8.28
N VAL A 21 -3.57 1.55 8.55
CA VAL A 21 -4.72 0.72 8.90
C VAL A 21 -5.07 -0.23 7.76
N LEU A 22 -5.11 0.27 6.52
CA LEU A 22 -5.42 -0.55 5.35
C LEU A 22 -4.40 -1.69 5.15
N TYR A 23 -3.10 -1.41 5.29
CA TYR A 23 -2.09 -2.46 5.15
C TYR A 23 -2.17 -3.50 6.26
N VAL A 24 -2.43 -3.12 7.52
CA VAL A 24 -2.62 -4.09 8.62
C VAL A 24 -3.82 -5.00 8.35
N ILE A 25 -4.93 -4.43 7.89
CA ILE A 25 -6.14 -5.20 7.54
C ILE A 25 -5.82 -6.17 6.41
N VAL A 26 -5.21 -5.70 5.31
CA VAL A 26 -4.87 -6.56 4.17
C VAL A 26 -3.88 -7.64 4.60
N LEU A 27 -2.87 -7.34 5.41
CA LEU A 27 -1.95 -8.35 5.94
C LEU A 27 -2.65 -9.43 6.76
N GLY A 28 -3.61 -9.05 7.62
CA GLY A 28 -4.38 -10.00 8.41
C GLY A 28 -5.21 -10.95 7.55
N ILE A 29 -5.96 -10.41 6.59
CA ILE A 29 -6.80 -11.22 5.70
C ILE A 29 -5.92 -12.10 4.80
N THR A 30 -4.80 -11.56 4.29
CA THR A 30 -3.88 -12.28 3.38
C THR A 30 -3.07 -13.34 4.10
N GLY A 31 -2.70 -13.10 5.36
CA GLY A 31 -2.07 -14.10 6.22
C GLY A 31 -3.02 -15.26 6.51
N TRP A 32 -4.28 -14.98 6.87
CA TRP A 32 -5.31 -16.01 7.05
C TRP A 32 -5.56 -16.81 5.76
N ALA A 33 -5.67 -16.12 4.61
CA ALA A 33 -5.91 -16.78 3.33
C ALA A 33 -4.74 -17.68 2.90
N LEU A 34 -3.49 -17.27 3.18
CA LEU A 34 -2.30 -18.08 2.91
C LEU A 34 -2.26 -19.34 3.79
N ASP A 35 -2.56 -19.20 5.08
CA ASP A 35 -2.62 -20.31 6.03
C ASP A 35 -3.65 -21.37 5.58
N ALA A 36 -4.84 -20.92 5.18
CA ALA A 36 -5.88 -21.81 4.68
C ALA A 36 -5.50 -22.51 3.35
N ILE A 37 -4.66 -21.90 2.49
CA ILE A 37 -4.10 -22.57 1.30
C ILE A 37 -3.13 -23.68 1.71
N ILE A 38 -2.29 -23.43 2.72
CA ILE A 38 -1.29 -24.39 3.21
C ILE A 38 -1.99 -25.60 3.84
N GLU A 39 -3.05 -25.37 4.62
CA GLU A 39 -3.88 -26.42 5.22
C GLU A 39 -4.71 -27.20 4.18
N SER A 40 -4.60 -26.86 2.88
CA SER A 40 -5.39 -27.46 1.79
C SER A 40 -6.90 -27.38 2.05
N LEU A 41 -7.34 -26.37 2.80
CA LEU A 41 -8.76 -26.10 2.99
C LEU A 41 -9.35 -25.74 1.61
N PRO A 42 -10.58 -26.17 1.30
CA PRO A 42 -11.25 -25.79 0.07
C PRO A 42 -11.65 -24.31 0.13
N ILE A 43 -10.67 -23.43 -0.02
CA ILE A 43 -10.92 -22.04 -0.37
C ILE A 43 -11.41 -22.06 -1.81
N TYR A 44 -12.54 -21.40 -2.07
CA TYR A 44 -13.01 -21.11 -3.42
C TYR A 44 -11.99 -20.18 -4.12
N GLY A 45 -10.94 -20.74 -4.69
CA GLY A 45 -9.84 -20.02 -5.31
C GLY A 45 -9.25 -20.78 -6.49
N ASN A 46 -9.11 -20.10 -7.62
CA ASN A 46 -8.45 -20.63 -8.81
C ASN A 46 -6.92 -20.52 -8.66
N GLN A 47 -6.13 -21.03 -9.61
CA GLN A 47 -4.67 -20.86 -9.61
C GLN A 47 -4.22 -19.38 -9.49
N ALA A 48 -5.02 -18.44 -9.99
CA ALA A 48 -4.70 -17.02 -9.90
C ALA A 48 -4.90 -16.45 -8.48
N THR A 49 -5.78 -17.04 -7.65
CA THR A 49 -5.97 -16.66 -6.25
C THR A 49 -4.71 -16.86 -5.43
N ASN A 50 -4.03 -18.01 -5.62
CA ASN A 50 -2.80 -18.33 -4.90
C ASN A 50 -1.70 -17.30 -5.20
N ASN A 51 -1.52 -16.95 -6.48
CA ASN A 51 -0.55 -15.95 -6.88
C ASN A 51 -0.93 -14.57 -6.33
N PHE A 52 -2.21 -14.17 -6.44
CA PHE A 52 -2.69 -12.90 -5.90
C PHE A 52 -2.38 -12.73 -4.41
N ILE A 53 -2.64 -13.76 -3.59
CA ILE A 53 -2.39 -13.73 -2.14
C ILE A 53 -0.90 -13.55 -1.85
N GLN A 54 -0.01 -14.29 -2.51
CA GLN A 54 1.43 -14.18 -2.27
C GLN A 54 1.99 -12.79 -2.60
N PHE A 55 1.64 -12.24 -3.76
CA PHE A 55 2.08 -10.90 -4.15
C PHE A 55 1.48 -9.80 -3.26
N THR A 56 0.22 -9.95 -2.85
CA THR A 56 -0.45 -9.02 -1.94
C THR A 56 0.20 -9.03 -0.56
N LEU A 57 0.59 -10.20 -0.05
CA LEU A 57 1.27 -10.34 1.24
C LEU A 57 2.61 -9.59 1.23
N ILE A 58 3.44 -9.82 0.21
CA ILE A 58 4.74 -9.15 0.07
C ILE A 58 4.56 -7.64 -0.08
N ALA A 59 3.62 -7.19 -0.92
CA ALA A 59 3.32 -5.78 -1.09
C ALA A 59 2.89 -5.13 0.24
N ALA A 60 2.07 -5.82 1.04
CA ALA A 60 1.59 -5.29 2.30
C ALA A 60 2.68 -5.21 3.39
N VAL A 61 3.59 -6.20 3.46
CA VAL A 61 4.75 -6.14 4.37
C VAL A 61 5.68 -4.99 4.01
N VAL A 62 6.02 -4.84 2.73
CA VAL A 62 6.89 -3.75 2.26
C VAL A 62 6.21 -2.39 2.44
N GLY A 63 4.90 -2.32 2.21
CA GLY A 63 4.07 -1.15 2.49
C GLY A 63 4.09 -0.73 3.95
N LEU A 64 3.88 -1.66 4.89
CA LEU A 64 4.00 -1.37 6.32
C LEU A 64 5.41 -0.88 6.69
N ALA A 65 6.46 -1.53 6.18
CA ALA A 65 7.84 -1.11 6.44
C ALA A 65 8.10 0.34 5.96
N SER A 66 7.55 0.71 4.79
CA SER A 66 7.66 2.09 4.28
C SER A 66 6.96 3.12 5.17
N ILE A 67 5.84 2.75 5.81
CA ILE A 67 5.10 3.65 6.69
C ILE A 67 5.85 3.92 8.00
N PHE A 68 6.55 2.92 8.54
CA PHE A 68 7.41 3.13 9.70
C PHE A 68 8.48 4.19 9.39
N GLY A 69 9.11 4.12 8.21
CA GLY A 69 10.02 5.18 7.73
C GLY A 69 9.34 6.55 7.63
N GLY A 70 8.09 6.60 7.17
CA GLY A 70 7.27 7.81 7.11
C GLY A 70 6.96 8.42 8.49
N PHE A 71 6.70 7.61 9.52
CA PHE A 71 6.46 8.11 10.88
C PHE A 71 7.71 8.78 11.47
N TYR A 72 8.89 8.19 11.27
CA TYR A 72 10.14 8.81 11.68
C TYR A 72 10.37 10.14 10.98
N LEU A 73 10.02 10.25 9.69
CA LEU A 73 10.12 11.49 8.94
C LEU A 73 9.17 12.59 9.45
N VAL A 74 7.95 12.22 9.87
CA VAL A 74 6.96 13.16 10.46
C VAL A 74 7.33 13.56 11.88
N LYS A 75 8.10 12.76 12.63
CA LYS A 75 8.55 13.13 13.98
C LYS A 75 9.79 14.03 13.93
N ASP A 76 10.78 13.68 13.12
CA ASP A 76 12.09 14.35 13.08
C ASP A 76 12.24 15.14 11.77
N TRP A 77 11.57 16.31 11.70
CA TRP A 77 11.44 17.18 10.51
C TRP A 77 12.74 17.83 9.97
N THR A 78 13.90 17.49 10.51
CA THR A 78 15.12 18.32 10.37
C THR A 78 16.17 17.75 9.40
N GLU A 79 16.18 16.45 9.12
CA GLU A 79 17.25 15.85 8.28
C GLU A 79 16.79 15.55 6.85
N GLN A 80 17.25 16.39 5.90
CA GLN A 80 16.97 16.25 4.46
C GLN A 80 17.39 14.88 3.89
N THR A 81 18.35 14.22 4.53
CA THR A 81 18.90 12.91 4.13
C THR A 81 17.87 11.78 4.20
N ASN A 82 16.85 11.89 5.07
CA ASN A 82 15.86 10.82 5.29
C ASN A 82 14.62 10.93 4.39
N VAL A 83 14.45 12.03 3.65
CA VAL A 83 13.28 12.25 2.79
C VAL A 83 13.35 11.37 1.54
N VAL A 84 14.55 11.28 0.93
CA VAL A 84 14.78 10.55 -0.33
C VAL A 84 14.71 9.03 -0.12
N SER A 85 15.28 8.53 0.99
CA SER A 85 15.23 7.10 1.33
C SER A 85 13.79 6.61 1.53
N ASN A 86 12.96 7.42 2.20
CA ASN A 86 11.54 7.13 2.40
C ASN A 86 10.72 7.16 1.09
N MET A 87 11.11 8.00 0.11
CA MET A 87 10.47 8.01 -1.21
C MET A 87 10.74 6.72 -1.98
N CYS A 88 12.00 6.24 -1.96
CA CYS A 88 12.37 5.00 -2.63
C CYS A 88 11.59 3.80 -2.05
N SER A 89 11.49 3.68 -0.73
CA SER A 89 10.74 2.58 -0.09
C SER A 89 9.23 2.66 -0.37
N ALA A 90 8.65 3.87 -0.35
CA ALA A 90 7.24 4.09 -0.68
C ALA A 90 6.93 3.78 -2.16
N LEU A 91 7.85 4.09 -3.08
CA LEU A 91 7.75 3.73 -4.50
C LEU A 91 7.84 2.22 -4.73
N ILE A 92 8.77 1.54 -4.06
CA ILE A 92 8.87 0.07 -4.14
C ILE A 92 7.56 -0.57 -3.66
N ALA A 93 7.02 -0.11 -2.54
CA ALA A 93 5.71 -0.57 -2.04
C ALA A 93 4.59 -0.33 -3.08
N TRP A 94 4.60 0.84 -3.73
CA TRP A 94 3.60 1.18 -4.74
C TRP A 94 3.68 0.30 -6.00
N PHE A 95 4.89 0.00 -6.49
CA PHE A 95 5.07 -0.91 -7.62
C PHE A 95 4.65 -2.35 -7.29
N LEU A 96 4.93 -2.83 -6.08
CA LEU A 96 4.45 -4.15 -5.63
C LEU A 96 2.92 -4.19 -5.53
N LEU A 97 2.29 -3.11 -5.07
CA LEU A 97 0.83 -2.97 -5.09
C LEU A 97 0.26 -2.97 -6.52
N LEU A 98 0.93 -2.35 -7.50
CA LEU A 98 0.51 -2.41 -8.90
C LEU A 98 0.57 -3.84 -9.48
N LEU A 99 1.57 -4.64 -9.08
CA LEU A 99 1.62 -6.05 -9.43
C LEU A 99 0.46 -6.83 -8.80
N ALA A 100 0.21 -6.62 -7.50
CA ALA A 100 -0.92 -7.22 -6.79
C ALA A 100 -2.28 -6.82 -7.40
N PHE A 101 -2.42 -5.55 -7.81
CA PHE A 101 -3.59 -5.05 -8.51
C PHE A 101 -3.82 -5.70 -9.88
N GLY A 102 -2.75 -5.92 -10.65
CA GLY A 102 -2.84 -6.65 -11.92
C GLY A 102 -3.39 -8.06 -11.73
N LEU A 103 -3.00 -8.73 -10.64
CA LEU A 103 -3.52 -10.05 -10.28
C LEU A 103 -4.95 -9.99 -9.75
N ALA A 104 -5.31 -8.96 -8.98
CA ALA A 104 -6.69 -8.72 -8.55
C ALA A 104 -7.63 -8.54 -9.75
N CYS A 105 -7.24 -7.75 -10.75
CA CYS A 105 -7.99 -7.58 -12.00
C CYS A 105 -8.17 -8.92 -12.73
N LYS A 106 -7.15 -9.78 -12.71
CA LYS A 106 -7.21 -11.10 -13.34
C LYS A 106 -8.18 -12.03 -12.61
N GLU A 107 -8.15 -12.02 -11.28
CA GLU A 107 -9.07 -12.78 -10.43
C GLU A 107 -10.53 -12.37 -10.66
N ILE A 108 -10.82 -11.06 -10.72
CA ILE A 108 -12.15 -10.53 -11.03
C ILE A 108 -12.67 -11.06 -12.38
N GLN A 109 -11.79 -11.14 -13.39
CA GLN A 109 -12.17 -11.61 -14.73
C GLN A 109 -12.46 -13.11 -14.77
N ILE A 110 -11.69 -13.91 -14.04
CA ILE A 110 -11.87 -15.37 -13.96
C ILE A 110 -13.12 -15.71 -13.15
N GLY A 111 -13.35 -14.96 -12.07
CA GLY A 111 -14.46 -15.19 -11.14
C GLY A 111 -14.33 -16.48 -10.34
N GLY A 112 -15.39 -16.83 -9.60
CA GLY A 112 -15.46 -18.05 -8.80
C GLY A 112 -15.00 -17.90 -7.34
N THR A 113 -14.90 -16.68 -6.84
CA THR A 113 -14.28 -16.38 -5.54
C THR A 113 -15.31 -16.10 -4.43
N GLY A 114 -15.03 -16.58 -3.22
CA GLY A 114 -15.86 -16.36 -2.04
C GLY A 114 -15.91 -14.89 -1.62
N THR A 115 -16.89 -14.52 -0.78
CA THR A 115 -17.14 -13.12 -0.36
C THR A 115 -15.89 -12.44 0.23
N THR A 116 -15.08 -13.19 0.99
CA THR A 116 -13.83 -12.69 1.59
C THR A 116 -12.79 -12.28 0.54
N LEU A 117 -12.70 -13.01 -0.58
CA LEU A 117 -11.72 -12.68 -1.62
C LEU A 117 -12.09 -11.40 -2.38
N LYS A 118 -13.38 -11.20 -2.62
CA LYS A 118 -13.90 -9.94 -3.20
C LYS A 118 -13.58 -8.73 -2.33
N PHE A 119 -13.61 -8.89 -1.00
CA PHE A 119 -13.17 -7.82 -0.11
C PHE A 119 -11.67 -7.53 -0.30
N MET A 120 -10.82 -8.55 -0.40
CA MET A 120 -9.37 -8.35 -0.62
C MET A 120 -9.07 -7.65 -1.94
N GLU A 121 -9.73 -8.06 -3.02
CA GLU A 121 -9.63 -7.40 -4.33
C GLU A 121 -9.94 -5.90 -4.19
N ALA A 122 -11.06 -5.55 -3.56
CA ALA A 122 -11.45 -4.16 -3.34
C ALA A 122 -10.44 -3.40 -2.46
N PHE A 123 -9.95 -4.01 -1.37
CA PHE A 123 -8.97 -3.37 -0.49
C PHE A 123 -7.64 -3.12 -1.20
N VAL A 124 -7.15 -4.03 -2.03
CA VAL A 124 -5.92 -3.83 -2.83
C VAL A 124 -6.09 -2.68 -3.81
N ILE A 125 -7.25 -2.58 -4.49
CA ILE A 125 -7.55 -1.47 -5.40
C ILE A 125 -7.52 -0.13 -4.65
N ILE A 126 -8.15 -0.06 -3.48
CA ILE A 126 -8.16 1.15 -2.65
C ILE A 126 -6.72 1.50 -2.20
N LEU A 127 -5.94 0.51 -1.75
CA LEU A 127 -4.55 0.70 -1.32
C LEU A 127 -3.65 1.23 -2.42
N VAL A 128 -3.82 0.78 -3.67
CA VAL A 128 -3.05 1.30 -4.82
C VAL A 128 -3.32 2.79 -5.01
N ALA A 129 -4.58 3.21 -4.89
CA ALA A 129 -4.97 4.60 -5.03
C ALA A 129 -4.46 5.46 -3.86
N THR A 130 -4.64 5.01 -2.62
CA THR A 130 -4.21 5.78 -1.43
C THR A 130 -2.68 5.80 -1.28
N GLN A 131 -1.97 4.73 -1.63
CA GLN A 131 -0.51 4.71 -1.68
C GLN A 131 0.02 5.61 -2.81
N GLY A 132 -0.62 5.60 -3.98
CA GLY A 132 -0.27 6.48 -5.09
C GLY A 132 -0.42 7.96 -4.72
N LEU A 133 -1.50 8.32 -4.02
CA LEU A 133 -1.71 9.66 -3.47
C LEU A 133 -0.61 10.04 -2.47
N TYR A 134 -0.23 9.13 -1.57
CA TYR A 134 0.87 9.37 -0.62
C TYR A 134 2.21 9.64 -1.33
N VAL A 135 2.56 8.84 -2.34
CA VAL A 135 3.79 9.01 -3.14
C VAL A 135 3.76 10.33 -3.92
N ALA A 136 2.61 10.71 -4.48
CA ALA A 136 2.44 11.96 -5.21
C ALA A 136 2.60 13.19 -4.30
N LEU A 137 2.01 13.16 -3.09
CA LEU A 137 2.16 14.22 -2.09
C LEU A 137 3.61 14.37 -1.63
N LEU A 138 4.31 13.25 -1.42
CA LEU A 138 5.74 13.26 -1.10
C LEU A 138 6.57 13.93 -2.22
N HIS A 139 6.28 13.61 -3.50
CA HIS A 139 6.98 14.22 -4.64
C HIS A 139 6.72 15.73 -4.76
N GLY A 140 5.46 16.16 -4.63
CA GLY A 140 5.10 17.58 -4.69
C GLY A 140 5.81 18.41 -3.62
N HIS A 141 5.93 17.88 -2.40
CA HIS A 141 6.67 18.52 -1.32
C HIS A 141 8.18 18.66 -1.59
N SER A 142 8.81 17.64 -2.19
CA SER A 142 10.24 17.67 -2.56
C SER A 142 10.55 18.78 -3.56
N ILE A 143 9.76 18.85 -4.64
CA ILE A 143 9.98 19.81 -5.74
C ILE A 143 9.85 21.25 -5.23
N THR A 144 8.89 21.51 -4.33
CA THR A 144 8.63 22.85 -3.78
C THR A 144 9.70 23.33 -2.77
N ARG A 145 10.66 22.48 -2.38
CA ARG A 145 11.81 22.87 -1.55
C ARG A 145 13.09 23.18 -2.35
N ILE A 146 13.19 22.73 -3.60
CA ILE A 146 14.37 22.94 -4.47
C ILE A 146 14.25 24.28 -5.23
N SER A 147 13.04 24.81 -5.38
CA SER A 147 12.77 26.08 -6.08
C SER A 147 12.81 27.32 -5.18
N VAL A 148 13.38 27.24 -3.98
CA VAL A 148 13.55 28.35 -3.01
C VAL A 148 15.01 28.46 -2.65
#